data_AF-A0A4R1KQP5-F1
#
_entry.id   AF-A0A4R1KQP5-F1
#
_cell.length_a   1.000
_cell.length_b   1.000
_cell.length_c   1.000
_cell.angle_alpha   90.00
_cell.angle_beta   90.00
_cell.angle_gamma   90.00
#
_symmetry.space_group_name_H-M   'P 1'
#
loop_
_entity.id
_entity.type
_entity.pdbx_description
1 polymer ?
#
loop_
_entity_poly.entity_id
_entity_poly.type
_entity_poly.pdbx_seq_one_letter_code
_entity_poly.pdbx_strand_id
1 'polypeptide(L)'
;MKSLFKNTLIFISLLFFSNIVASQELTIESVNENSSKKFEIPVLISNISFNEFEIELSTLDSIAKFRDINLKNYEDSFTVEVNNYSSSIKFKSKETINISTETLFNIEIKTDESFVKKDIIQVQKVDFYNNKEKVNINVISKESTAIVKAPLFTKDTIVFGLLMLALGIVFFSESKEQGFWSKFYKIVPGLFVAYMIPAFLTTSGLIAPEWETISEDNKIISHSTNLYYMASRYLLPAALVLMTLSIDLKGVFNLGWKALVMFFAGTVGIVIGGPIALLLIAQISPDLIGVTGPDAVWRGLSTLAGSWIGGGANQTAMLEIYGYNQKLYGGMVFVDIVVANIWMALILIGIGKRNRFNKWLKADTKAIEDLKDKVSKFSESVKRNPSLTDIMIIAAIAFGAVSFAHLASDYLGPYFDTVVSNIENPTTRNIFTFLGSKFFWMISIATLIAIGLSFTKARNYEGAGASKFGSVFIYILVATIGMKMDLTLIFDNGLLILVGLVWMTIHALLLIGVAKLIKAPYFFLAVGSQANVGGAASAPIVASAFHPSLATVGVLLAVFGYAVGTIAAIGCTILMQIVSGA
;
A
#
# COMPACT_ATOMS: atom_id res chain seq x y z
N MET A 1 -13.54 -76.96 -42.04
CA MET A 1 -12.66 -75.78 -41.90
C MET A 1 -13.39 -74.44 -41.76
N LYS A 2 -14.59 -74.22 -42.35
CA LYS A 2 -15.33 -72.94 -42.22
C LYS A 2 -16.16 -72.74 -40.92
N SER A 3 -16.44 -73.81 -40.17
CA SER A 3 -17.17 -73.73 -38.88
C SER A 3 -16.25 -73.34 -37.71
N LEU A 4 -15.01 -73.87 -37.66
CA LEU A 4 -14.04 -73.49 -36.62
C LEU A 4 -13.66 -72.01 -36.68
N PHE A 5 -13.45 -71.44 -37.88
CA PHE A 5 -13.03 -70.03 -38.01
C PHE A 5 -14.08 -69.02 -37.52
N LYS A 6 -15.37 -69.34 -37.65
CA LYS A 6 -16.46 -68.45 -37.21
C LYS A 6 -16.64 -68.49 -35.68
N ASN A 7 -16.45 -69.67 -35.08
CA ASN A 7 -16.49 -69.81 -33.62
C ASN A 7 -15.25 -69.20 -32.96
N THR A 8 -14.06 -69.29 -33.57
CA THR A 8 -12.85 -68.64 -33.04
C THR A 8 -12.93 -67.10 -33.12
N LEU A 9 -13.54 -66.54 -34.17
CA LEU A 9 -13.69 -65.08 -34.28
C LEU A 9 -14.72 -64.50 -33.31
N ILE A 10 -15.80 -65.25 -33.01
CA ILE A 10 -16.78 -64.87 -31.98
C ILE A 10 -16.19 -65.04 -30.57
N PHE A 11 -15.35 -66.05 -30.35
CA PHE A 11 -14.65 -66.24 -29.07
C PHE A 11 -13.58 -65.15 -28.82
N ILE A 12 -12.91 -64.68 -29.88
CA ILE A 12 -11.95 -63.57 -29.80
C ILE A 12 -12.67 -62.23 -29.64
N SER A 13 -13.83 -62.01 -30.26
CA SER A 13 -14.61 -60.77 -30.02
C SER A 13 -15.25 -60.73 -28.63
N LEU A 14 -15.58 -61.88 -28.03
CA LEU A 14 -16.05 -61.99 -26.64
C LEU A 14 -14.92 -61.82 -25.61
N LEU A 15 -13.67 -62.14 -25.97
CA LEU A 15 -12.49 -61.92 -25.12
C LEU A 15 -11.99 -60.45 -25.12
N PHE A 16 -12.36 -59.65 -26.14
CA PHE A 16 -12.06 -58.22 -26.19
C PHE A 16 -13.14 -57.32 -25.56
N PHE A 17 -14.30 -57.86 -25.19
CA PHE A 17 -15.17 -57.26 -24.17
C PHE A 17 -14.72 -57.70 -22.77
N SER A 18 -13.43 -57.58 -22.47
CA SER A 18 -13.02 -57.45 -21.09
C SER A 18 -13.70 -56.19 -20.56
N ASN A 19 -14.52 -56.36 -19.52
CA ASN A 19 -15.14 -55.26 -18.79
C ASN A 19 -14.08 -54.18 -18.57
N ILE A 20 -14.19 -53.06 -19.29
CA ILE A 20 -13.58 -51.82 -18.84
C ILE A 20 -14.41 -51.47 -17.61
N VAL A 21 -14.02 -52.04 -16.46
CA VAL A 21 -14.46 -51.56 -15.17
C VAL A 21 -13.99 -50.12 -15.15
N ALA A 22 -14.92 -49.18 -15.30
CA ALA A 22 -14.60 -47.78 -15.18
C ALA A 22 -13.87 -47.60 -13.85
N SER A 23 -12.67 -47.02 -13.88
CA SER A 23 -11.89 -46.80 -12.66
C SER A 23 -12.72 -45.97 -11.69
N GLN A 24 -12.74 -46.41 -10.44
CA GLN A 24 -13.39 -45.67 -9.36
C GLN A 24 -12.47 -44.51 -9.02
N GLU A 25 -12.98 -43.29 -9.14
CA GLU A 25 -12.15 -42.09 -9.12
C GLU A 25 -12.68 -41.07 -8.13
N LEU A 26 -11.77 -40.46 -7.39
CA LEU A 26 -11.98 -39.22 -6.64
C LEU A 26 -11.18 -38.13 -7.36
N THR A 27 -11.89 -37.19 -7.96
CA THR A 27 -11.29 -36.09 -8.72
C THR A 27 -11.43 -34.80 -7.94
N ILE A 28 -10.30 -34.21 -7.56
CA ILE A 28 -10.22 -32.83 -7.10
C ILE A 28 -10.12 -31.96 -8.35
N GLU A 29 -11.20 -31.25 -8.65
CA GLU A 29 -11.26 -30.37 -9.82
C GLU A 29 -10.33 -29.17 -9.68
N SER A 30 -10.20 -28.42 -10.78
CA SER A 30 -9.45 -27.17 -10.77
C SER A 30 -10.35 -25.97 -10.60
N VAL A 31 -9.82 -24.97 -9.92
CA VAL A 31 -10.35 -23.60 -9.99
C VAL A 31 -9.51 -22.83 -10.98
N ASN A 32 -10.18 -22.11 -11.87
CA ASN A 32 -9.59 -21.11 -12.77
C ASN A 32 -10.46 -19.85 -12.69
N GLU A 33 -10.62 -19.33 -11.49
CA GLU A 33 -11.43 -18.14 -11.24
C GLU A 33 -10.60 -16.88 -11.40
N ASN A 34 -11.04 -16.04 -12.33
CA ASN A 34 -10.64 -14.65 -12.36
C ASN A 34 -11.51 -13.91 -11.34
N SER A 35 -10.89 -13.36 -10.29
CA SER A 35 -11.48 -12.35 -9.40
C SER A 35 -12.15 -12.79 -8.10
N SER A 36 -11.62 -13.78 -7.39
CA SER A 36 -12.08 -14.04 -6.03
C SER A 36 -10.97 -14.35 -5.05
N LYS A 37 -11.02 -13.71 -3.87
CA LYS A 37 -10.24 -14.12 -2.69
C LYS A 37 -10.75 -15.44 -2.10
N LYS A 38 -11.90 -15.93 -2.57
CA LYS A 38 -12.60 -17.13 -2.12
C LYS A 38 -13.08 -17.93 -3.31
N PHE A 39 -12.64 -19.16 -3.47
CA PHE A 39 -13.08 -20.02 -4.57
C PHE A 39 -13.46 -21.40 -4.07
N GLU A 40 -14.35 -22.05 -4.81
CA GLU A 40 -14.85 -23.39 -4.49
C GLU A 40 -14.21 -24.42 -5.41
N ILE A 41 -13.53 -25.41 -4.82
CA ILE A 41 -13.00 -26.56 -5.54
C ILE A 41 -13.98 -27.73 -5.39
N PRO A 42 -14.67 -28.16 -6.45
CA PRO A 42 -15.52 -29.34 -6.38
C PRO A 42 -14.69 -30.62 -6.28
N VAL A 43 -15.11 -31.51 -5.38
CA VAL A 43 -14.57 -32.87 -5.28
C VAL A 43 -15.59 -33.84 -5.82
N LEU A 44 -15.27 -34.46 -6.95
CA LEU A 44 -16.12 -35.40 -7.67
C LEU A 44 -15.75 -36.83 -7.29
N ILE A 45 -16.75 -37.70 -7.22
CA ILE A 45 -16.57 -39.14 -7.17
C ILE A 45 -17.31 -39.81 -8.33
N SER A 46 -16.71 -40.86 -8.88
CA SER A 46 -17.28 -41.58 -10.01
C SER A 46 -17.18 -43.09 -9.86
N ASN A 47 -18.22 -43.78 -10.32
CA ASN A 47 -18.35 -45.23 -10.47
C ASN A 47 -18.08 -46.01 -9.17
N ILE A 48 -18.58 -45.50 -8.03
CA ILE A 48 -18.30 -46.05 -6.71
C ILE A 48 -19.57 -46.45 -5.96
N SER A 49 -19.47 -47.54 -5.21
CA SER A 49 -20.48 -47.99 -4.25
C SER A 49 -19.88 -48.02 -2.85
N PHE A 50 -20.47 -47.32 -1.88
CA PHE A 50 -19.94 -47.24 -0.51
C PHE A 50 -21.04 -47.03 0.54
N ASN A 51 -20.71 -47.30 1.80
CA ASN A 51 -21.53 -46.93 2.96
C ASN A 51 -20.74 -46.16 4.04
N GLU A 52 -19.41 -46.16 3.98
CA GLU A 52 -18.56 -45.39 4.89
C GLU A 52 -17.35 -44.84 4.12
N PHE A 53 -16.92 -43.62 4.45
CA PHE A 53 -15.65 -43.10 3.97
C PHE A 53 -14.99 -42.13 4.96
N GLU A 54 -13.68 -42.00 4.81
CA GLU A 54 -12.83 -41.05 5.51
C GLU A 54 -11.87 -40.41 4.51
N ILE A 55 -11.91 -39.09 4.42
CA ILE A 55 -11.02 -38.29 3.57
C ILE A 55 -10.30 -37.27 4.45
N GLU A 56 -8.97 -37.24 4.36
CA GLU A 56 -8.13 -36.23 5.01
C GLU A 56 -7.38 -35.43 3.94
N LEU A 57 -7.51 -34.11 4.01
CA LEU A 57 -6.93 -33.16 3.06
C LEU A 57 -6.04 -32.16 3.80
N SER A 58 -5.00 -31.68 3.13
CA SER A 58 -4.17 -30.56 3.60
C SER A 58 -3.91 -29.58 2.47
N THR A 59 -3.66 -28.31 2.76
CA THR A 59 -3.15 -27.38 1.74
C THR A 59 -1.63 -27.45 1.67
N LEU A 60 -1.09 -27.46 0.45
CA LEU A 60 0.36 -27.40 0.22
C LEU A 60 0.92 -25.98 0.31
N ASP A 61 0.08 -25.00 0.62
CA ASP A 61 0.45 -23.60 0.61
C ASP A 61 -0.01 -22.90 1.89
N SER A 62 0.93 -22.23 2.55
CA SER A 62 0.65 -21.40 3.73
C SER A 62 -0.31 -20.24 3.44
N ILE A 63 -0.44 -19.85 2.16
CA ILE A 63 -1.37 -18.80 1.72
C ILE A 63 -2.80 -19.31 1.48
N ALA A 64 -2.99 -20.62 1.23
CA ALA A 64 -4.30 -21.22 1.00
C ALA A 64 -4.83 -21.82 2.30
N LYS A 65 -5.98 -21.33 2.77
CA LYS A 65 -6.62 -21.81 4.00
C LYS A 65 -7.98 -22.45 3.72
N PHE A 66 -8.25 -23.61 4.33
CA PHE A 66 -9.60 -24.18 4.33
C PHE A 66 -10.52 -23.31 5.17
N ARG A 67 -11.70 -23.01 4.64
CA ARG A 67 -12.72 -22.22 5.34
C ARG A 67 -13.99 -22.99 5.61
N ASP A 68 -14.48 -23.68 4.59
CA ASP A 68 -15.74 -24.40 4.68
C ASP A 68 -15.77 -25.59 3.72
N ILE A 69 -16.65 -26.56 3.99
CA ILE A 69 -16.91 -27.71 3.13
C ILE A 69 -18.42 -27.82 2.95
N ASN A 70 -18.88 -27.54 1.73
CA ASN A 70 -20.29 -27.62 1.39
C ASN A 70 -20.63 -29.02 0.86
N LEU A 71 -21.28 -29.82 1.70
CA LEU A 71 -21.71 -31.18 1.37
C LEU A 71 -22.99 -31.14 0.53
N LYS A 72 -23.03 -31.90 -0.56
CA LYS A 72 -24.25 -32.02 -1.37
C LYS A 72 -24.98 -33.34 -1.09
N ASN A 73 -26.31 -33.28 -1.06
CA ASN A 73 -27.26 -34.42 -1.13
C ASN A 73 -27.30 -35.42 0.05
N TYR A 74 -26.49 -35.26 1.11
CA TYR A 74 -26.37 -36.26 2.19
C TYR A 74 -26.15 -35.66 3.60
N GLU A 75 -26.85 -34.57 3.94
CA GLU A 75 -26.58 -33.71 5.13
C GLU A 75 -26.56 -34.42 6.51
N ASP A 76 -27.27 -35.53 6.70
CA ASP A 76 -27.52 -36.11 8.04
C ASP A 76 -26.49 -37.15 8.54
N SER A 77 -25.40 -37.42 7.81
CA SER A 77 -24.51 -38.57 8.08
C SER A 77 -22.99 -38.26 8.10
N PHE A 78 -22.61 -36.99 8.28
CA PHE A 78 -21.23 -36.53 8.23
C PHE A 78 -20.66 -36.05 9.57
N THR A 79 -19.35 -36.16 9.71
CA THR A 79 -18.54 -35.40 10.68
C THR A 79 -17.44 -34.69 9.92
N VAL A 80 -17.37 -33.37 10.04
CA VAL A 80 -16.40 -32.53 9.36
C VAL A 80 -15.60 -31.73 10.39
N GLU A 81 -14.28 -31.85 10.35
CA GLU A 81 -13.36 -31.04 11.13
C GLU A 81 -12.51 -30.21 10.17
N VAL A 82 -12.60 -28.88 10.26
CA VAL A 82 -11.83 -27.95 9.42
C VAL A 82 -10.91 -27.10 10.28
N ASN A 83 -9.62 -27.18 10.01
CA ASN A 83 -8.60 -26.27 10.51
C ASN A 83 -8.09 -25.40 9.35
N ASN A 84 -7.32 -24.35 9.66
CA ASN A 84 -6.81 -23.45 8.62
C ASN A 84 -6.04 -24.16 7.49
N TYR A 85 -5.36 -25.29 7.75
CA TYR A 85 -4.47 -25.95 6.77
C TYR A 85 -4.79 -27.43 6.52
N SER A 86 -5.78 -27.97 7.21
CA SER A 86 -6.19 -29.37 7.07
C SER A 86 -7.68 -29.53 7.29
N SER A 87 -8.28 -30.50 6.62
CA SER A 87 -9.65 -30.92 6.87
C SER A 87 -9.77 -32.45 6.96
N SER A 88 -10.66 -32.92 7.81
CA SER A 88 -11.03 -34.33 7.93
C SER A 88 -12.55 -34.47 7.75
N ILE A 89 -12.94 -35.34 6.83
CA ILE A 89 -14.34 -35.59 6.48
C ILE A 89 -14.62 -37.06 6.67
N LYS A 90 -15.58 -37.39 7.53
CA LYS A 90 -16.03 -38.76 7.79
C LYS A 90 -17.49 -38.88 7.48
N PHE A 91 -17.86 -39.99 6.85
CA PHE A 91 -19.23 -40.30 6.47
C PHE A 91 -19.59 -41.73 6.84
N LYS A 92 -20.82 -41.95 7.33
CA LYS A 92 -21.32 -43.30 7.61
C LYS A 92 -22.82 -43.40 7.39
N SER A 93 -23.25 -44.32 6.53
CA SER A 93 -24.65 -44.63 6.24
C SER A 93 -24.98 -46.09 6.55
N LYS A 94 -26.27 -46.35 6.80
CA LYS A 94 -26.80 -47.72 6.94
C LYS A 94 -27.04 -48.41 5.59
N GLU A 95 -27.26 -47.64 4.54
CA GLU A 95 -27.54 -48.13 3.18
C GLU A 95 -26.33 -47.91 2.26
N THR A 96 -26.12 -48.82 1.32
CA THR A 96 -25.10 -48.67 0.28
C THR A 96 -25.55 -47.64 -0.74
N ILE A 97 -24.74 -46.61 -0.93
CA ILE A 97 -24.95 -45.54 -1.91
C ILE A 97 -24.18 -45.91 -3.18
N ASN A 98 -24.84 -45.80 -4.33
CA ASN A 98 -24.25 -46.09 -5.63
C ASN A 98 -24.17 -44.80 -6.45
N ILE A 99 -22.96 -44.37 -6.79
CA ILE A 99 -22.72 -43.12 -7.50
C ILE A 99 -22.06 -43.40 -8.84
N SER A 100 -22.73 -42.95 -9.91
CA SER A 100 -22.17 -42.95 -11.27
C SER A 100 -21.16 -41.83 -11.44
N THR A 101 -21.57 -40.57 -11.24
CA THR A 101 -20.70 -39.38 -11.18
C THR A 101 -21.44 -38.31 -10.40
N GLU A 102 -20.88 -37.83 -9.31
CA GLU A 102 -21.51 -36.80 -8.48
C GLU A 102 -20.46 -35.96 -7.75
N THR A 103 -20.79 -34.69 -7.46
CA THR A 103 -20.00 -33.86 -6.56
C THR A 103 -20.29 -34.28 -5.12
N LEU A 104 -19.27 -34.78 -4.43
CA LEU A 104 -19.36 -35.21 -3.04
C LEU A 104 -19.46 -33.99 -2.11
N PHE A 105 -18.59 -33.00 -2.35
CA PHE A 105 -18.61 -31.71 -1.67
C PHE A 105 -17.81 -30.67 -2.44
N ASN A 106 -18.07 -29.39 -2.14
CA ASN A 106 -17.21 -28.29 -2.54
C ASN A 106 -16.33 -27.88 -1.37
N ILE A 107 -15.04 -27.72 -1.63
CA ILE A 107 -14.09 -27.17 -0.66
C ILE A 107 -13.96 -25.68 -0.91
N GLU A 108 -14.26 -24.88 0.10
CA GLU A 108 -14.00 -23.45 0.05
C GLU A 108 -12.60 -23.13 0.55
N ILE A 109 -11.81 -22.49 -0.32
CA ILE A 109 -10.47 -22.00 0.01
C ILE A 109 -10.44 -20.48 -0.09
N LYS A 110 -9.83 -19.83 0.91
CA LYS A 110 -9.50 -18.40 0.85
C LYS A 110 -8.00 -18.22 0.62
N THR A 111 -7.63 -17.35 -0.33
CA THR A 111 -6.26 -16.90 -0.58
C THR A 111 -6.19 -15.39 -0.62
N ASP A 112 -5.07 -14.83 -0.14
CA ASP A 112 -4.78 -13.40 -0.21
C ASP A 112 -3.72 -13.06 -1.28
N GLU A 113 -3.12 -14.08 -1.91
CA GLU A 113 -2.11 -13.97 -2.97
C GLU A 113 -2.52 -14.78 -4.22
N SER A 114 -2.08 -14.34 -5.40
CA SER A 114 -2.27 -15.11 -6.64
C SER A 114 -1.34 -16.33 -6.64
N PHE A 115 -1.78 -17.44 -7.23
CA PHE A 115 -0.95 -18.64 -7.33
C PHE A 115 -1.27 -19.45 -8.59
N VAL A 116 -0.30 -20.29 -8.97
CA VAL A 116 -0.45 -21.36 -9.96
C VAL A 116 0.15 -22.62 -9.36
N LYS A 117 -0.65 -23.68 -9.18
CA LYS A 117 -0.14 -24.92 -8.58
C LYS A 117 -0.87 -26.15 -9.09
N LYS A 118 -0.10 -27.20 -9.36
CA LYS A 118 -0.62 -28.48 -9.84
C LYS A 118 -1.46 -29.22 -8.79
N ASP A 119 -1.23 -28.95 -7.50
CA ASP A 119 -1.93 -29.56 -6.38
C ASP A 119 -2.02 -28.53 -5.23
N ILE A 120 -3.07 -27.72 -5.18
CA ILE A 120 -3.32 -26.85 -4.00
C ILE A 120 -3.64 -27.72 -2.79
N ILE A 121 -4.46 -28.73 -3.01
CA ILE A 121 -4.93 -29.68 -2.01
C ILE A 121 -4.11 -30.95 -2.15
N GLN A 122 -3.46 -31.35 -1.06
CA GLN A 122 -2.85 -32.65 -0.91
C GLN A 122 -3.82 -33.59 -0.19
N VAL A 123 -4.01 -34.76 -0.80
CA VAL A 123 -4.78 -35.84 -0.21
C VAL A 123 -3.86 -36.64 0.70
N GLN A 124 -4.12 -36.58 2.01
CA GLN A 124 -3.37 -37.34 3.01
C GLN A 124 -3.93 -38.76 3.15
N LYS A 125 -5.26 -38.89 3.07
CA LYS A 125 -5.96 -40.17 3.24
C LYS A 125 -7.26 -40.16 2.44
N VAL A 126 -7.54 -41.26 1.74
CA VAL A 126 -8.83 -41.56 1.10
C VAL A 126 -9.14 -43.03 1.32
N ASP A 127 -10.06 -43.30 2.22
CA ASP A 127 -10.54 -44.64 2.49
C ASP A 127 -12.04 -44.69 2.28
N PHE A 128 -12.51 -45.53 1.37
CA PHE A 128 -13.93 -45.84 1.20
C PHE A 128 -14.17 -47.30 1.51
N TYR A 129 -15.32 -47.58 2.10
CA TYR A 129 -15.74 -48.91 2.49
C TYR A 129 -17.14 -49.20 1.95
N ASN A 130 -17.33 -50.42 1.47
CA ASN A 130 -18.62 -50.98 1.15
C ASN A 130 -18.80 -52.25 1.99
N ASN A 131 -19.72 -52.22 2.96
CA ASN A 131 -20.00 -53.37 3.83
C ASN A 131 -18.74 -53.95 4.50
N LYS A 132 -17.83 -53.08 4.97
CA LYS A 132 -16.53 -53.36 5.61
C LYS A 132 -15.40 -53.79 4.67
N GLU A 133 -15.65 -53.93 3.37
CA GLU A 133 -14.58 -54.14 2.39
C GLU A 133 -14.06 -52.80 1.88
N LYS A 134 -12.73 -52.64 1.86
CA LYS A 134 -12.08 -51.42 1.37
C LYS A 134 -12.20 -51.34 -0.16
N VAL A 135 -12.61 -50.18 -0.64
CA VAL A 135 -12.77 -49.87 -2.05
C VAL A 135 -11.52 -49.17 -2.57
N ASN A 136 -10.96 -49.65 -3.70
CA ASN A 136 -9.80 -49.02 -4.32
C ASN A 136 -10.23 -47.83 -5.18
N ILE A 137 -9.67 -46.66 -4.89
CA ILE A 137 -9.98 -45.41 -5.58
C ILE A 137 -8.70 -44.82 -6.14
N ASN A 138 -8.76 -44.37 -7.39
CA ASN A 138 -7.73 -43.55 -8.00
C ASN A 138 -8.00 -42.08 -7.69
N VAL A 139 -7.01 -41.36 -7.16
CA VAL A 139 -7.13 -39.95 -6.81
C VAL A 139 -6.49 -39.12 -7.92
N ILE A 140 -7.27 -38.19 -8.48
CA ILE A 140 -6.84 -37.30 -9.56
C ILE A 140 -6.96 -35.86 -9.07
N SER A 141 -5.85 -35.13 -9.05
CA SER A 141 -5.84 -33.70 -8.73
C SER A 141 -5.54 -32.88 -9.97
N LYS A 142 -6.38 -31.87 -10.25
CA LYS A 142 -6.19 -30.96 -11.39
C LYS A 142 -5.44 -29.69 -10.97
N GLU A 143 -4.66 -29.17 -11.91
CA GLU A 143 -3.93 -27.92 -11.75
C GLU A 143 -4.88 -26.73 -11.61
N SER A 144 -4.70 -25.96 -10.54
CA SER A 144 -5.56 -24.86 -10.17
C SER A 144 -4.82 -23.53 -10.21
N THR A 145 -5.55 -22.49 -10.61
CA THR A 145 -5.10 -21.11 -10.64
C THR A 145 -6.06 -20.21 -9.87
N ALA A 146 -5.53 -19.26 -9.10
CA ALA A 146 -6.34 -18.19 -8.50
C ALA A 146 -5.65 -16.84 -8.69
N ILE A 147 -6.43 -15.85 -9.11
CA ILE A 147 -5.99 -14.47 -9.35
C ILE A 147 -6.75 -13.52 -8.43
N VAL A 148 -6.02 -12.66 -7.73
CA VAL A 148 -6.59 -11.46 -7.11
C VAL A 148 -6.93 -10.47 -8.23
N LYS A 149 -8.24 -10.27 -8.45
CA LYS A 149 -8.86 -9.48 -9.53
C LYS A 149 -7.98 -8.36 -10.09
N ALA A 150 -7.63 -8.46 -11.37
CA ALA A 150 -7.10 -7.30 -12.11
C ALA A 150 -8.15 -6.18 -12.16
N PRO A 151 -7.75 -4.90 -12.02
CA PRO A 151 -8.69 -3.80 -12.08
C PRO A 151 -9.37 -3.73 -13.44
N LEU A 152 -10.55 -3.12 -13.49
CA LEU A 152 -11.28 -2.94 -14.76
C LEU A 152 -10.44 -2.19 -15.80
N PHE A 153 -9.68 -1.18 -15.37
CA PHE A 153 -8.77 -0.42 -16.21
C PHE A 153 -7.32 -0.61 -15.77
N THR A 154 -6.51 -1.14 -16.69
CA THR A 154 -5.07 -1.41 -16.51
C THR A 154 -4.17 -0.44 -17.27
N LYS A 155 -4.71 0.29 -18.26
CA LYS A 155 -3.93 1.22 -19.09
C LYS A 155 -3.78 2.57 -18.39
N ASP A 156 -2.53 3.00 -18.19
CA ASP A 156 -2.20 4.30 -17.58
C ASP A 156 -2.92 5.48 -18.25
N THR A 157 -3.13 5.44 -19.57
CA THR A 157 -3.85 6.50 -20.30
C THR A 157 -5.32 6.63 -19.86
N ILE A 158 -5.99 5.50 -19.60
CA ILE A 158 -7.38 5.49 -19.14
C ILE A 158 -7.44 5.89 -17.67
N VAL A 159 -6.58 5.29 -16.84
CA VAL A 159 -6.50 5.59 -15.40
C VAL A 159 -6.23 7.08 -15.19
N PHE A 160 -5.28 7.66 -15.92
CA PHE A 160 -4.99 9.10 -15.84
C PHE A 160 -6.21 9.95 -16.22
N GLY A 161 -6.93 9.57 -17.29
CA GLY A 161 -8.18 10.24 -17.68
C GLY A 161 -9.22 10.24 -16.56
N LEU A 162 -9.40 9.10 -15.88
CA LEU A 162 -10.31 8.99 -14.73
C LEU A 162 -9.87 9.87 -13.56
N LEU A 163 -8.57 9.92 -13.25
CA LEU A 163 -8.06 10.83 -12.22
C LEU A 163 -8.29 12.30 -12.57
N MET A 164 -8.12 12.69 -13.84
CA MET A 164 -8.38 14.06 -14.30
C MET A 164 -9.85 14.43 -14.27
N LEU A 165 -10.73 13.49 -14.61
CA LEU A 165 -12.17 13.68 -14.44
C LEU A 165 -12.53 13.83 -12.95
N ALA A 166 -11.97 12.99 -12.07
CA ALA A 166 -12.20 13.08 -10.63
C ALA A 166 -11.77 14.46 -10.08
N LEU A 167 -10.55 14.92 -10.40
CA LEU A 167 -10.09 16.25 -9.99
C LEU A 167 -10.97 17.36 -10.58
N GLY A 168 -11.33 17.28 -11.86
CA GLY A 168 -12.21 18.24 -12.51
C GLY A 168 -13.57 18.35 -11.81
N ILE A 169 -14.18 17.23 -11.43
CA ILE A 169 -15.44 17.18 -10.66
C ILE A 169 -15.26 17.81 -9.27
N VAL A 170 -14.15 17.52 -8.58
CA VAL A 170 -13.87 18.10 -7.26
C VAL A 170 -13.78 19.61 -7.34
N PHE A 171 -12.94 20.16 -8.24
CA PHE A 171 -12.81 21.60 -8.37
C PHE A 171 -14.06 22.29 -8.88
N PHE A 172 -14.78 21.66 -9.81
CA PHE A 172 -16.05 22.18 -10.30
C PHE A 172 -17.10 22.25 -9.19
N SER A 173 -17.20 21.21 -8.35
CA SER A 173 -18.13 21.19 -7.22
C SER A 173 -17.69 22.12 -6.09
N GLU A 174 -16.39 22.23 -5.80
CA GLU A 174 -15.84 23.15 -4.79
C GLU A 174 -16.04 24.63 -5.18
N SER A 175 -16.00 24.94 -6.48
CA SER A 175 -16.27 26.30 -6.98
C SER A 175 -17.72 26.77 -6.80
N LYS A 176 -18.65 25.89 -6.40
CA LYS A 176 -20.06 26.26 -6.22
C LYS A 176 -20.27 27.02 -4.91
N GLU A 177 -20.66 28.29 -5.02
CA GLU A 177 -20.86 29.16 -3.86
C GLU A 177 -22.17 28.89 -3.09
N GLN A 178 -23.15 28.25 -3.72
CA GLN A 178 -24.49 28.00 -3.17
C GLN A 178 -24.89 26.51 -3.25
N GLY A 179 -25.90 26.12 -2.47
CA GLY A 179 -26.46 24.76 -2.48
C GLY A 179 -25.73 23.75 -1.58
N PHE A 180 -25.86 22.46 -1.92
CA PHE A 180 -25.28 21.35 -1.16
C PHE A 180 -23.75 21.42 -1.11
N TRP A 181 -23.09 21.61 -2.26
CA TRP A 181 -21.63 21.58 -2.38
C TRP A 181 -20.94 22.65 -1.53
N SER A 182 -21.46 23.87 -1.49
CA SER A 182 -20.97 24.94 -0.60
C SER A 182 -21.02 24.55 0.88
N LYS A 183 -22.06 23.84 1.32
CA LYS A 183 -22.17 23.33 2.71
C LYS A 183 -21.22 22.17 2.96
N PHE A 184 -21.07 21.27 1.99
CA PHE A 184 -20.17 20.12 2.07
C PHE A 184 -18.70 20.56 2.18
N TYR A 185 -18.23 21.42 1.28
CA TYR A 185 -16.83 21.88 1.26
C TYR A 185 -16.45 22.80 2.43
N LYS A 186 -17.43 23.38 3.14
CA LYS A 186 -17.20 24.04 4.44
C LYS A 186 -16.77 23.07 5.54
N ILE A 187 -17.10 21.78 5.41
CA ILE A 187 -16.78 20.72 6.37
C ILE A 187 -15.61 19.88 5.88
N VAL A 188 -15.61 19.54 4.59
CA VAL A 188 -14.71 18.58 3.96
C VAL A 188 -13.86 19.31 2.90
N PRO A 189 -12.55 19.52 3.10
CA PRO A 189 -11.72 20.28 2.16
C PRO A 189 -11.62 19.63 0.78
N GLY A 190 -11.57 20.43 -0.30
CA GLY A 190 -11.42 19.96 -1.68
C GLY A 190 -10.25 19.01 -1.88
N LEU A 191 -9.09 19.36 -1.32
CA LEU A 191 -7.88 18.55 -1.37
C LEU A 191 -8.06 17.15 -0.76
N PHE A 192 -8.86 17.01 0.29
CA PHE A 192 -9.18 15.70 0.87
C PHE A 192 -10.10 14.88 -0.05
N VAL A 193 -11.05 15.51 -0.73
CA VAL A 193 -11.92 14.82 -1.70
C VAL A 193 -11.13 14.37 -2.94
N ALA A 194 -10.24 15.22 -3.44
CA ALA A 194 -9.30 14.92 -4.52
C ALA A 194 -8.41 13.71 -4.20
N TYR A 195 -8.12 13.51 -2.92
CA TYR A 195 -7.38 12.36 -2.41
C TYR A 195 -8.27 11.11 -2.24
N MET A 196 -9.50 11.27 -1.72
CA MET A 196 -10.39 10.14 -1.41
C MET A 196 -11.05 9.50 -2.62
N ILE A 197 -11.41 10.26 -3.66
CA ILE A 197 -12.09 9.69 -4.84
C ILE A 197 -11.24 8.59 -5.50
N PRO A 198 -9.94 8.81 -5.81
CA PRO A 198 -9.08 7.75 -6.35
C PRO A 198 -9.01 6.52 -5.46
N ALA A 199 -9.01 6.69 -4.13
CA ALA A 199 -9.02 5.55 -3.20
C ALA A 199 -10.31 4.72 -3.30
N PHE A 200 -11.47 5.37 -3.49
CA PHE A 200 -12.71 4.65 -3.78
C PHE A 200 -12.68 3.95 -5.15
N LEU A 201 -12.05 4.55 -6.16
CA LEU A 201 -11.85 3.90 -7.46
C LEU A 201 -10.96 2.66 -7.34
N THR A 202 -9.91 2.71 -6.52
CA THR A 202 -9.06 1.55 -6.22
C THR A 202 -9.83 0.49 -5.46
N THR A 203 -10.48 0.87 -4.37
CA THR A 203 -11.26 -0.04 -3.49
C THR A 203 -12.40 -0.75 -4.23
N SER A 204 -13.02 -0.09 -5.22
CA SER A 204 -14.07 -0.69 -6.06
C SER A 204 -13.54 -1.64 -7.15
N GLY A 205 -12.21 -1.72 -7.31
CA GLY A 205 -11.55 -2.50 -8.36
C GLY A 205 -11.65 -1.88 -9.75
N LEU A 206 -11.97 -0.57 -9.85
CA LEU A 206 -12.04 0.12 -11.13
C LEU A 206 -10.63 0.39 -11.69
N ILE A 207 -9.71 0.75 -10.81
CA ILE A 207 -8.28 0.96 -11.06
C ILE A 207 -7.47 0.25 -9.97
N ALA A 208 -6.18 0.05 -10.15
CA ALA A 208 -5.30 -0.40 -9.08
C ALA A 208 -3.90 0.18 -9.26
N PRO A 209 -3.15 0.43 -8.16
CA PRO A 209 -1.76 0.85 -8.26
C PRO A 209 -0.86 -0.28 -8.77
N GLU A 210 -1.16 -1.51 -8.34
CA GLU A 210 -0.45 -2.74 -8.65
C GLU A 210 -1.49 -3.86 -8.77
N TRP A 211 -1.27 -4.81 -9.68
CA TRP A 211 -2.15 -5.97 -9.86
C TRP A 211 -1.40 -7.11 -10.52
N GLU A 212 -1.96 -8.32 -10.46
CA GLU A 212 -1.35 -9.51 -11.05
C GLU A 212 -2.27 -10.14 -12.11
N THR A 213 -1.66 -10.80 -13.09
CA THR A 213 -2.36 -11.59 -14.11
C THR A 213 -1.59 -12.88 -14.37
N ILE A 214 -2.28 -13.94 -14.81
CA ILE A 214 -1.63 -15.17 -15.26
C ILE A 214 -1.44 -15.12 -16.78
N SER A 215 -0.24 -15.45 -17.25
CA SER A 215 0.07 -15.60 -18.67
C SER A 215 -0.49 -16.91 -19.25
N GLU A 216 -0.53 -17.03 -20.58
CA GLU A 216 -0.89 -18.28 -21.25
C GLU A 216 0.00 -19.48 -20.86
N ASP A 217 1.21 -19.21 -20.36
CA ASP A 217 2.15 -20.22 -19.87
C ASP A 217 2.07 -20.48 -18.35
N ASN A 218 0.96 -20.11 -17.71
CA ASN A 218 0.71 -20.32 -16.28
C ASN A 218 1.76 -19.65 -15.37
N LYS A 219 2.24 -18.45 -15.74
CA LYS A 219 3.10 -17.63 -14.87
C LYS A 219 2.38 -16.39 -14.36
N ILE A 220 2.62 -16.07 -13.08
CA ILE A 220 2.15 -14.82 -12.48
C ILE A 220 3.01 -13.68 -13.03
N ILE A 221 2.34 -12.67 -13.60
CA ILE A 221 2.93 -11.42 -14.04
C ILE A 221 2.38 -10.31 -13.15
N SER A 222 3.27 -9.64 -12.41
CA SER A 222 2.94 -8.45 -11.64
C SER A 222 3.05 -7.20 -12.52
N HIS A 223 2.02 -6.36 -12.45
CA HIS A 223 1.91 -5.10 -13.17
C HIS A 223 1.80 -3.95 -12.18
N SER A 224 2.22 -2.76 -12.61
CA SER A 224 2.03 -1.53 -11.84
C SER A 224 1.77 -0.35 -12.76
N THR A 225 1.05 0.65 -12.25
CA THR A 225 0.87 1.93 -12.93
C THR A 225 2.12 2.80 -12.82
N ASN A 226 2.48 3.49 -13.90
CA ASN A 226 3.58 4.46 -13.87
C ASN A 226 3.12 5.86 -13.43
N LEU A 227 1.84 6.06 -13.12
CA LEU A 227 1.30 7.39 -12.82
C LEU A 227 1.88 7.99 -11.53
N TYR A 228 2.03 7.20 -10.48
CA TYR A 228 2.70 7.68 -9.26
C TYR A 228 4.18 7.99 -9.52
N TYR A 229 4.88 7.17 -10.30
CA TYR A 229 6.26 7.42 -10.68
C TYR A 229 6.38 8.74 -11.44
N MET A 230 5.57 8.94 -12.47
CA MET A 230 5.50 10.19 -13.21
C MET A 230 5.19 11.38 -12.28
N ALA A 231 4.17 11.26 -11.42
CA ALA A 231 3.75 12.36 -10.58
C ALA A 231 4.82 12.75 -9.54
N SER A 232 5.45 11.77 -8.91
CA SER A 232 6.42 12.02 -7.85
C SER A 232 7.84 12.35 -8.36
N ARG A 233 8.22 11.92 -9.58
CA ARG A 233 9.57 12.15 -10.14
C ARG A 233 9.62 13.29 -11.16
N TYR A 234 8.49 13.63 -11.78
CA TYR A 234 8.43 14.70 -12.78
C TYR A 234 7.65 15.89 -12.23
N LEU A 235 6.41 15.66 -11.80
CA LEU A 235 5.49 16.74 -11.46
C LEU A 235 5.75 17.33 -10.08
N LEU A 236 6.10 16.51 -9.07
CA LEU A 236 6.46 17.00 -7.75
C LEU A 236 7.65 17.97 -7.81
N PRO A 237 8.85 17.59 -8.29
CA PRO A 237 9.97 18.53 -8.33
C PRO A 237 9.68 19.75 -9.22
N ALA A 238 8.93 19.59 -10.31
CA ALA A 238 8.45 20.72 -11.12
C ALA A 238 7.56 21.67 -10.31
N ALA A 239 6.61 21.13 -9.53
CA ALA A 239 5.74 21.92 -8.67
C ALA A 239 6.53 22.70 -7.63
N LEU A 240 7.49 22.03 -6.98
CA LEU A 240 8.36 22.66 -6.00
C LEU A 240 9.16 23.80 -6.62
N VAL A 241 9.69 23.61 -7.82
CA VAL A 241 10.39 24.67 -8.55
C VAL A 241 9.47 25.87 -8.76
N LEU A 242 8.31 25.65 -9.37
CA LEU A 242 7.38 26.72 -9.73
C LEU A 242 6.80 27.46 -8.51
N MET A 243 6.48 26.74 -7.43
CA MET A 243 5.94 27.32 -6.20
C MET A 243 7.01 28.03 -5.37
N THR A 244 8.29 27.67 -5.55
CA THR A 244 9.42 28.32 -4.87
C THR A 244 9.89 29.57 -5.62
N LEU A 245 9.55 29.76 -6.91
CA LEU A 245 9.96 30.95 -7.67
C LEU A 245 9.56 32.27 -6.99
N SER A 246 8.38 32.33 -6.38
CA SER A 246 7.84 33.52 -5.72
C SER A 246 8.03 33.53 -4.20
N ILE A 247 8.85 32.63 -3.66
CA ILE A 247 9.04 32.49 -2.23
C ILE A 247 9.78 33.69 -1.61
N ASP A 248 9.42 34.02 -0.38
CA ASP A 248 10.20 34.92 0.46
C ASP A 248 11.05 34.11 1.46
N LEU A 249 12.30 33.81 1.09
CA LEU A 249 13.20 32.98 1.92
C LEU A 249 13.42 33.57 3.31
N LYS A 250 13.55 34.89 3.42
CA LYS A 250 13.67 35.55 4.73
C LYS A 250 12.42 35.28 5.58
N GLY A 251 11.24 35.41 5.00
CA GLY A 251 9.97 35.08 5.65
C GLY A 251 9.86 33.61 6.07
N VAL A 252 10.36 32.68 5.24
CA VAL A 252 10.42 31.24 5.58
C VAL A 252 11.30 30.99 6.79
N PHE A 253 12.51 31.56 6.84
CA PHE A 253 13.37 31.44 8.02
C PHE A 253 12.77 32.14 9.25
N ASN A 254 12.03 33.23 9.06
CA ASN A 254 11.31 33.94 10.12
C ASN A 254 10.11 33.18 10.68
N LEU A 255 9.66 32.09 10.06
CA LEU A 255 8.70 31.17 10.67
C LEU A 255 9.25 30.56 11.98
N GLY A 256 10.59 30.53 12.11
CA GLY A 256 11.30 30.33 13.36
C GLY A 256 11.36 28.89 13.84
N TRP A 257 11.86 28.74 15.06
CA TRP A 257 12.20 27.45 15.68
C TRP A 257 11.01 26.53 15.95
N LYS A 258 9.77 27.06 15.97
CA LYS A 258 8.56 26.27 16.26
C LYS A 258 8.34 25.15 15.22
N ALA A 259 8.68 25.39 13.95
CA ALA A 259 8.60 24.37 12.91
C ALA A 259 9.52 23.17 13.23
N LEU A 260 10.77 23.45 13.60
CA LEU A 260 11.76 22.43 13.96
C LEU A 260 11.38 21.68 15.23
N VAL A 261 10.88 22.37 16.27
CA VAL A 261 10.45 21.71 17.49
C VAL A 261 9.22 20.84 17.28
N MET A 262 8.27 21.27 16.43
CA MET A 262 7.15 20.40 16.07
C MET A 262 7.59 19.18 15.27
N PHE A 263 8.56 19.31 14.36
CA PHE A 263 9.15 18.19 13.65
C PHE A 263 9.85 17.21 14.61
N PHE A 264 10.73 17.69 15.50
CA PHE A 264 11.41 16.82 16.47
C PHE A 264 10.44 16.20 17.48
N ALA A 265 9.40 16.91 17.90
CA ALA A 265 8.34 16.34 18.72
C ALA A 265 7.62 15.20 17.99
N GLY A 266 7.39 15.36 16.68
CA GLY A 266 6.88 14.28 15.83
C GLY A 266 7.84 13.10 15.79
N THR A 267 9.13 13.33 15.54
CA THR A 267 10.16 12.28 15.57
C THR A 267 10.16 11.52 16.91
N VAL A 268 10.14 12.23 18.04
CA VAL A 268 10.06 11.60 19.37
C VAL A 268 8.77 10.80 19.52
N GLY A 269 7.65 11.32 19.02
CA GLY A 269 6.36 10.64 19.01
C GLY A 269 6.39 9.30 18.29
N ILE A 270 7.08 9.24 17.14
CA ILE A 270 7.31 7.98 16.43
C ILE A 270 8.24 7.06 17.24
N VAL A 271 9.37 7.57 17.74
CA VAL A 271 10.36 6.78 18.48
C VAL A 271 9.78 6.10 19.72
N ILE A 272 8.97 6.81 20.51
CA ILE A 272 8.34 6.23 21.70
C ILE A 272 7.04 5.49 21.38
N GLY A 273 6.35 5.91 20.32
CA GLY A 273 5.05 5.36 19.94
C GLY A 273 5.13 3.90 19.50
N GLY A 274 6.21 3.50 18.83
CA GLY A 274 6.39 2.13 18.33
C GLY A 274 6.44 1.09 19.46
N PRO A 275 7.38 1.24 20.42
CA PRO A 275 7.45 0.37 21.59
C PRO A 275 6.16 0.33 22.40
N ILE A 276 5.52 1.48 22.62
CA ILE A 276 4.25 1.56 23.38
C ILE A 276 3.12 0.85 22.61
N ALA A 277 3.01 1.08 21.30
CA ALA A 277 2.00 0.42 20.48
C ALA A 277 2.19 -1.10 20.46
N LEU A 278 3.43 -1.57 20.31
CA LEU A 278 3.77 -2.99 20.35
C LEU A 278 3.37 -3.61 21.70
N LEU A 279 3.72 -2.97 22.82
CA LEU A 279 3.34 -3.42 24.16
C LEU A 279 1.81 -3.48 24.36
N LEU A 280 1.09 -2.44 23.95
CA LEU A 280 -0.37 -2.38 24.12
C LEU A 280 -1.08 -3.46 23.31
N ILE A 281 -0.66 -3.69 22.07
CA ILE A 281 -1.29 -4.72 21.23
C ILE A 281 -0.87 -6.13 21.67
N ALA A 282 0.34 -6.31 22.19
CA ALA A 282 0.76 -7.60 22.74
C ALA A 282 -0.04 -8.05 23.97
N GLN A 283 -0.69 -7.13 24.69
CA GLN A 283 -1.64 -7.50 25.76
C GLN A 283 -2.89 -8.22 25.22
N ILE A 284 -3.25 -7.95 23.96
CA ILE A 284 -4.41 -8.53 23.28
C ILE A 284 -4.00 -9.75 22.44
N SER A 285 -2.83 -9.68 21.80
CA SER A 285 -2.25 -10.73 20.96
C SER A 285 -0.80 -11.01 21.37
N PRO A 286 -0.56 -11.85 22.40
CA PRO A 286 0.78 -12.13 22.91
C PRO A 286 1.76 -12.68 21.87
N ASP A 287 1.24 -13.40 20.86
CA ASP A 287 2.03 -14.02 19.78
C ASP A 287 2.79 -13.01 18.89
N LEU A 288 2.53 -11.71 19.02
CA LEU A 288 3.28 -10.64 18.35
C LEU A 288 4.69 -10.44 18.92
N ILE A 289 4.91 -10.87 20.16
CA ILE A 289 6.14 -10.71 20.91
C ILE A 289 6.77 -12.09 21.16
N GLY A 290 8.10 -12.17 21.28
CA GLY A 290 8.82 -13.43 21.48
C GLY A 290 9.12 -14.21 20.19
N VAL A 291 8.68 -13.71 19.03
CA VAL A 291 9.10 -14.24 17.72
C VAL A 291 10.57 -13.88 17.48
N THR A 292 11.41 -14.90 17.28
CA THR A 292 12.84 -14.74 16.99
C THR A 292 13.13 -14.89 15.50
N GLY A 293 14.22 -14.27 15.04
CA GLY A 293 14.67 -14.38 13.65
C GLY A 293 14.05 -13.34 12.70
N PRO A 294 14.16 -13.55 11.37
CA PRO A 294 13.75 -12.58 10.35
C PRO A 294 12.25 -12.24 10.33
N ASP A 295 11.40 -13.10 10.88
CA ASP A 295 9.95 -12.93 10.91
C ASP A 295 9.47 -12.10 12.11
N ALA A 296 10.38 -11.70 13.00
CA ALA A 296 10.05 -10.93 14.19
C ALA A 296 9.38 -9.60 13.81
N VAL A 297 8.17 -9.36 14.34
CA VAL A 297 7.34 -8.21 13.99
C VAL A 297 8.08 -6.89 14.22
N TRP A 298 8.86 -6.78 15.30
CA TRP A 298 9.64 -5.56 15.59
C TRP A 298 10.66 -5.22 14.49
N ARG A 299 11.19 -6.21 13.75
CA ARG A 299 12.08 -5.98 12.60
C ARG A 299 11.30 -5.38 11.43
N GLY A 300 10.07 -5.83 11.20
CA GLY A 300 9.19 -5.20 10.21
C GLY A 300 8.77 -3.78 10.61
N LEU A 301 8.39 -3.58 11.88
CA LEU A 301 8.07 -2.26 12.44
C LEU A 301 9.26 -1.27 12.38
N SER A 302 10.51 -1.78 12.37
CA SER A 302 11.71 -0.96 12.14
C SER A 302 11.67 -0.23 10.80
N THR A 303 11.11 -0.87 9.77
CA THR A 303 10.97 -0.27 8.43
C THR A 303 9.93 0.84 8.44
N LEU A 304 8.83 0.67 9.19
CA LEU A 304 7.82 1.71 9.42
C LEU A 304 8.42 2.93 10.13
N ALA A 305 9.22 2.71 11.18
CA ALA A 305 9.91 3.80 11.86
C ALA A 305 10.85 4.57 10.91
N GLY A 306 11.56 3.86 10.03
CA GLY A 306 12.38 4.46 8.98
C GLY A 306 11.54 5.35 8.05
N SER A 307 10.43 4.82 7.55
CA SER A 307 9.52 5.55 6.65
C SER A 307 8.90 6.77 7.32
N TRP A 308 8.36 6.62 8.53
CA TRP A 308 7.63 7.69 9.24
C TRP A 308 8.52 8.75 9.90
N ILE A 309 9.84 8.64 9.83
CA ILE A 309 10.74 9.70 10.29
C ILE A 309 11.52 10.31 9.13
N GLY A 310 12.00 9.48 8.20
CA GLY A 310 12.89 9.91 7.10
C GLY A 310 12.44 9.54 5.69
N GLY A 311 11.30 8.86 5.53
CA GLY A 311 10.77 8.45 4.23
C GLY A 311 11.42 7.17 3.67
N GLY A 312 11.10 6.87 2.40
CA GLY A 312 11.39 5.57 1.79
C GLY A 312 12.87 5.15 1.75
N ALA A 313 13.82 6.10 1.67
CA ALA A 313 15.24 5.75 1.71
C ALA A 313 15.63 5.18 3.08
N ASN A 314 15.10 5.77 4.15
CA ASN A 314 15.32 5.33 5.51
C ASN A 314 14.55 4.03 5.78
N GLN A 315 13.37 3.82 5.17
CA GLN A 315 12.66 2.54 5.21
C GLN A 315 13.51 1.40 4.62
N THR A 316 14.09 1.60 3.43
CA THR A 316 14.98 0.62 2.79
C THR A 316 16.23 0.35 3.64
N ALA A 317 16.85 1.39 4.19
CA ALA A 317 18.00 1.23 5.08
C ALA A 317 17.64 0.36 6.30
N MET A 318 16.49 0.59 6.93
CA MET A 318 16.05 -0.21 8.08
C MET A 318 15.77 -1.67 7.70
N LEU A 319 15.23 -1.93 6.51
CA LEU A 319 15.02 -3.29 5.99
C LEU A 319 16.35 -4.05 5.84
N GLU A 320 17.38 -3.40 5.32
CA GLU A 320 18.72 -3.98 5.15
C GLU A 320 19.43 -4.23 6.50
N ILE A 321 19.35 -3.26 7.42
CA ILE A 321 20.01 -3.35 8.73
C ILE A 321 19.42 -4.46 9.58
N TYR A 322 18.09 -4.58 9.59
CA TYR A 322 17.38 -5.52 10.47
C TYR A 322 16.90 -6.78 9.77
N GLY A 323 17.12 -6.93 8.46
CA GLY A 323 16.94 -8.18 7.73
C GLY A 323 15.55 -8.81 7.91
N TYR A 324 14.49 -7.99 7.84
CA TYR A 324 13.12 -8.49 7.93
C TYR A 324 12.77 -9.37 6.72
N ASN A 325 11.93 -10.38 6.93
CA ASN A 325 11.53 -11.30 5.87
C ASN A 325 10.84 -10.55 4.71
N GLN A 326 11.44 -10.65 3.53
CA GLN A 326 10.96 -9.99 2.30
C GLN A 326 9.54 -10.43 1.91
N LYS A 327 9.14 -11.67 2.22
CA LYS A 327 7.77 -12.14 1.95
C LYS A 327 6.74 -11.41 2.80
N LEU A 328 7.10 -11.01 4.02
CA LEU A 328 6.22 -10.31 4.95
C LEU A 328 6.34 -8.77 4.83
N TYR A 329 7.32 -8.28 4.06
CA TYR A 329 7.58 -6.84 3.89
C TYR A 329 6.42 -6.10 3.22
N GLY A 330 5.71 -6.75 2.29
CA GLY A 330 4.53 -6.17 1.63
C GLY A 330 3.46 -5.71 2.64
N GLY A 331 3.24 -6.47 3.71
CA GLY A 331 2.33 -6.08 4.80
C GLY A 331 2.78 -4.81 5.56
N MET A 332 4.09 -4.62 5.74
CA MET A 332 4.63 -3.41 6.36
C MET A 332 4.48 -2.19 5.44
N VAL A 333 4.80 -2.34 4.14
CA VAL A 333 4.57 -1.28 3.14
C VAL A 333 3.09 -0.90 3.08
N PHE A 334 2.20 -1.90 3.18
CA PHE A 334 0.76 -1.66 3.22
C PHE A 334 0.33 -0.82 4.45
N VAL A 335 0.80 -1.19 5.65
CA VAL A 335 0.53 -0.42 6.88
C VAL A 335 1.04 1.00 6.78
N ASP A 336 2.25 1.18 6.24
CA ASP A 336 2.85 2.50 5.99
C ASP A 336 1.89 3.36 5.16
N ILE A 337 1.51 2.86 3.99
CA ILE A 337 0.62 3.56 3.06
C ILE A 337 -0.72 3.90 3.73
N VAL A 338 -1.40 2.92 4.33
CA VAL A 338 -2.76 3.12 4.84
C VAL A 338 -2.77 4.04 6.06
N VAL A 339 -1.92 3.81 7.05
CA VAL A 339 -1.93 4.59 8.29
C VAL A 339 -1.47 6.03 8.02
N ALA A 340 -0.42 6.23 7.22
CA ALA A 340 0.04 7.57 6.84
C ALA A 340 -1.04 8.34 6.09
N ASN A 341 -1.79 7.66 5.22
CA ASN A 341 -2.87 8.26 4.44
C ASN A 341 -4.11 8.60 5.28
N ILE A 342 -4.52 7.71 6.19
CA ILE A 342 -5.60 8.00 7.16
C ILE A 342 -5.20 9.22 8.00
N TRP A 343 -3.94 9.29 8.44
CA TRP A 343 -3.44 10.43 9.20
C TRP A 343 -3.41 11.72 8.38
N MET A 344 -2.94 11.66 7.14
CA MET A 344 -2.97 12.79 6.21
C MET A 344 -4.40 13.30 6.00
N ALA A 345 -5.36 12.40 5.80
CA ALA A 345 -6.77 12.72 5.71
C ALA A 345 -7.29 13.50 6.93
N LEU A 346 -6.98 13.03 8.14
CA LEU A 346 -7.34 13.71 9.38
C LEU A 346 -6.71 15.10 9.49
N ILE A 347 -5.43 15.22 9.12
CA ILE A 347 -4.73 16.52 9.10
C ILE A 347 -5.41 17.48 8.13
N LEU A 348 -5.68 17.04 6.89
CA LEU A 348 -6.30 17.85 5.85
C LEU A 348 -7.67 18.37 6.29
N ILE A 349 -8.53 17.51 6.84
CA ILE A 349 -9.81 17.91 7.44
C ILE A 349 -9.60 18.97 8.52
N GLY A 350 -8.56 18.84 9.35
CA GLY A 350 -8.23 19.82 10.38
C GLY A 350 -7.78 21.18 9.83
N ILE A 351 -7.18 21.24 8.62
CA ILE A 351 -6.79 22.50 7.97
C ILE A 351 -8.01 23.38 7.71
N GLY A 352 -9.13 22.80 7.27
CA GLY A 352 -10.40 23.51 7.10
C GLY A 352 -10.91 24.17 8.40
N LYS A 353 -10.48 23.66 9.56
CA LYS A 353 -10.83 24.16 10.90
C LYS A 353 -9.66 24.87 11.60
N ARG A 354 -8.61 25.28 10.87
CA ARG A 354 -7.37 25.85 11.42
C ARG A 354 -7.58 27.01 12.40
N ASN A 355 -8.54 27.91 12.14
CA ASN A 355 -8.80 29.07 13.01
C ASN A 355 -9.29 28.63 14.40
N ARG A 356 -10.13 27.59 14.46
CA ARG A 356 -10.62 27.01 15.72
C ARG A 356 -9.46 26.34 16.48
N PHE A 357 -8.63 25.57 15.79
CA PHE A 357 -7.45 24.95 16.40
C PHE A 357 -6.45 26.00 16.92
N ASN A 358 -6.14 27.02 16.12
CA ASN A 358 -5.22 28.10 16.52
C ASN A 358 -5.74 28.86 17.74
N LYS A 359 -7.05 29.17 17.79
CA LYS A 359 -7.68 29.81 18.96
C LYS A 359 -7.58 28.91 20.21
N TRP A 360 -7.84 27.61 20.06
CA TRP A 360 -7.70 26.65 21.16
C TRP A 360 -6.25 26.53 21.63
N LEU A 361 -5.28 26.47 20.71
CA LEU A 361 -3.84 26.44 21.00
C LEU A 361 -3.30 27.76 21.55
N LYS A 362 -4.08 28.84 21.50
CA LYS A 362 -3.64 30.23 21.77
C LYS A 362 -2.40 30.58 20.93
N ALA A 363 -2.37 30.10 19.69
CA ALA A 363 -1.23 30.19 18.81
C ALA A 363 -1.09 31.60 18.20
N ASP A 364 0.15 32.05 18.06
CA ASP A 364 0.50 33.23 17.27
C ASP A 364 0.77 32.82 15.83
N THR A 365 -0.09 33.28 14.91
CA THR A 365 -0.03 32.99 13.47
C THR A 365 0.57 34.13 12.66
N LYS A 366 1.03 35.22 13.30
CA LYS A 366 1.43 36.45 12.60
C LYS A 366 2.49 36.20 11.54
N ALA A 367 3.56 35.47 11.84
CA ALA A 367 4.63 35.18 10.88
C ALA A 367 4.13 34.40 9.64
N ILE A 368 3.16 33.51 9.81
CA ILE A 368 2.58 32.73 8.71
C ILE A 368 1.71 33.62 7.83
N GLU A 369 0.87 34.46 8.45
CA GLU A 369 0.01 35.40 7.72
C GLU A 369 0.83 36.49 7.01
N ASP A 370 1.86 37.04 7.66
CA ASP A 370 2.78 38.01 7.06
C ASP A 370 3.49 37.43 5.82
N LEU A 371 3.92 36.16 5.89
CA LEU A 371 4.53 35.47 4.75
C LEU A 371 3.52 35.27 3.60
N LYS A 372 2.30 34.82 3.91
CA LYS A 372 1.22 34.66 2.92
C LYS A 372 0.91 35.98 2.24
N ASP A 373 0.67 37.02 3.03
CA ASP A 373 0.33 38.37 2.54
C ASP A 373 1.44 38.95 1.67
N LYS A 374 2.71 38.77 2.05
CA LYS A 374 3.85 39.25 1.28
C LYS A 374 3.95 38.58 -0.09
N VAL A 375 3.74 37.25 -0.14
CA VAL A 375 3.75 36.51 -1.42
C VAL A 375 2.55 36.89 -2.27
N SER A 376 1.35 37.02 -1.69
CA SER A 376 0.15 37.45 -2.41
C SER A 376 0.29 38.86 -2.98
N LYS A 377 0.84 39.82 -2.21
CA LYS A 377 1.14 41.19 -2.70
C LYS A 377 2.14 41.17 -3.85
N PHE A 378 3.18 40.35 -3.76
CA PHE A 378 4.12 40.18 -4.86
C PHE A 378 3.44 39.61 -6.10
N SER A 379 2.67 38.53 -5.96
CA SER A 379 1.93 37.89 -7.07
C SER A 379 1.00 38.88 -7.78
N GLU A 380 0.26 39.70 -7.03
CA GLU A 380 -0.62 40.72 -7.61
C GLU A 380 0.17 41.84 -8.31
N SER A 381 1.34 42.24 -7.79
CA SER A 381 2.17 43.28 -8.39
C SER A 381 2.76 42.91 -9.75
N VAL A 382 2.91 41.61 -10.04
CA VAL A 382 3.48 41.12 -11.32
C VAL A 382 2.43 40.47 -12.22
N LYS A 383 1.17 40.45 -11.79
CA LYS A 383 0.06 39.75 -12.45
C LYS A 383 -0.17 40.24 -13.87
N ARG A 384 -0.32 39.30 -14.80
CA ARG A 384 -0.61 39.56 -16.21
C ARG A 384 -1.38 38.40 -16.83
N ASN A 385 -2.01 38.64 -17.98
CA ASN A 385 -2.58 37.55 -18.78
C ASN A 385 -1.43 36.73 -19.39
N PRO A 386 -1.36 35.41 -19.15
CA PRO A 386 -0.27 34.59 -19.64
C PRO A 386 -0.37 34.41 -21.16
N SER A 387 0.71 34.74 -21.87
CA SER A 387 0.88 34.38 -23.27
C SER A 387 1.30 32.90 -23.40
N LEU A 388 1.19 32.32 -24.61
CA LEU A 388 1.75 31.00 -24.88
C LEU A 388 3.26 30.96 -24.54
N THR A 389 3.98 32.04 -24.83
CA THR A 389 5.40 32.18 -24.48
C THR A 389 5.62 32.11 -22.97
N ASP A 390 4.80 32.78 -22.16
CA ASP A 390 4.90 32.68 -20.70
C ASP A 390 4.71 31.23 -20.22
N ILE A 391 3.71 30.53 -20.78
CA ILE A 391 3.43 29.12 -20.43
C ILE A 391 4.60 28.22 -20.84
N MET A 392 5.16 28.41 -22.03
CA MET A 392 6.33 27.65 -22.50
C MET A 392 7.57 27.92 -21.64
N ILE A 393 7.78 29.15 -21.19
CA ILE A 393 8.90 29.47 -20.29
C ILE A 393 8.68 28.89 -18.88
N ILE A 394 7.45 28.92 -18.36
CA ILE A 394 7.10 28.24 -17.10
C ILE A 394 7.41 26.74 -17.21
N ALA A 395 7.01 26.10 -18.31
CA ALA A 395 7.31 24.69 -18.57
C ALA A 395 8.82 24.44 -18.69
N ALA A 396 9.56 25.31 -19.39
CA ALA A 396 11.01 25.21 -19.54
C ALA A 396 11.74 25.37 -18.20
N ILE A 397 11.32 26.32 -17.35
CA ILE A 397 11.88 26.50 -16.01
C ILE A 397 11.62 25.25 -15.16
N ALA A 398 10.38 24.76 -15.15
CA ALA A 398 9.98 23.60 -14.37
C ALA A 398 10.75 22.34 -14.80
N PHE A 399 10.58 21.93 -16.06
CA PHE A 399 11.11 20.66 -16.54
C PHE A 399 12.61 20.72 -16.89
N GLY A 400 13.15 21.91 -17.18
CA GLY A 400 14.60 22.10 -17.28
C GLY A 400 15.29 21.90 -15.92
N ALA A 401 14.74 22.47 -14.84
CA ALA A 401 15.24 22.24 -13.50
C ALA A 401 15.09 20.76 -13.07
N VAL A 402 13.95 20.13 -13.39
CA VAL A 402 13.73 18.69 -13.14
C VAL A 402 14.74 17.83 -13.91
N SER A 403 14.96 18.09 -15.19
CA SER A 403 15.92 17.36 -16.01
C SER A 403 17.33 17.44 -15.44
N PHE A 404 17.77 18.64 -15.05
CA PHE A 404 19.08 18.81 -14.41
C PHE A 404 19.15 18.10 -13.05
N ALA A 405 18.08 18.17 -12.25
CA ALA A 405 18.02 17.49 -10.96
C ALA A 405 18.12 15.96 -11.10
N HIS A 406 17.47 15.37 -12.11
CA HIS A 406 17.61 13.95 -12.45
C HIS A 406 19.04 13.61 -12.85
N LEU A 407 19.62 14.37 -13.80
CA LEU A 407 21.00 14.18 -14.25
C LEU A 407 21.99 14.22 -13.07
N ALA A 408 21.85 15.20 -12.18
CA ALA A 408 22.66 15.31 -10.98
C ALA A 408 22.42 14.14 -10.03
N SER A 409 21.17 13.74 -9.80
CA SER A 409 20.83 12.63 -8.89
C SER A 409 21.30 11.26 -9.38
N ASP A 410 21.31 11.03 -10.69
CA ASP A 410 21.81 9.80 -11.31
C ASP A 410 23.32 9.65 -11.15
N TYR A 411 24.04 10.75 -10.99
CA TYR A 411 25.46 10.75 -10.65
C TYR A 411 25.69 10.71 -9.13
N LEU A 412 25.05 11.62 -8.38
CA LEU A 412 25.29 11.80 -6.94
C LEU A 412 24.82 10.59 -6.12
N GLY A 413 23.66 10.00 -6.44
CA GLY A 413 23.15 8.83 -5.71
C GLY A 413 24.16 7.67 -5.69
N PRO A 414 24.54 7.09 -6.85
CA PRO A 414 25.53 6.03 -6.92
C PRO A 414 26.92 6.42 -6.41
N TYR A 415 27.35 7.69 -6.61
CA TYR A 415 28.60 8.18 -6.07
C TYR A 415 28.61 8.11 -4.53
N PHE A 416 27.58 8.67 -3.88
CA PHE A 416 27.48 8.65 -2.43
C PHE A 416 27.19 7.25 -1.88
N ASP A 417 26.48 6.40 -2.62
CA ASP A 417 26.30 5.00 -2.25
C ASP A 417 27.65 4.26 -2.17
N THR A 418 28.54 4.51 -3.12
CA THR A 418 29.92 3.98 -3.10
C THR A 418 30.72 4.55 -1.92
N VAL A 419 30.64 5.86 -1.68
CA VAL A 419 31.31 6.52 -0.55
C VAL A 419 30.84 5.93 0.79
N VAL A 420 29.53 5.75 0.94
CA VAL A 420 28.91 5.21 2.16
C VAL A 420 29.27 3.74 2.35
N SER A 421 29.27 2.95 1.28
CA SER A 421 29.65 1.53 1.32
C SER A 421 31.09 1.30 1.80
N ASN A 422 31.98 2.27 1.56
CA ASN A 422 33.37 2.24 2.02
C ASN A 422 33.55 2.63 3.51
N ILE A 423 32.49 3.03 4.21
CA ILE A 423 32.56 3.34 5.65
C ILE A 423 32.64 2.04 6.44
N GLU A 424 33.79 1.79 7.07
CA GLU A 424 34.03 0.58 7.87
C GLU A 424 33.10 0.47 9.08
N ASN A 425 32.85 1.58 9.78
CA ASN A 425 31.99 1.59 10.97
C ASN A 425 30.52 1.38 10.56
N PRO A 426 29.87 0.26 10.96
CA PRO A 426 28.52 -0.05 10.52
C PRO A 426 27.49 0.99 10.97
N THR A 427 27.65 1.56 12.16
CA THR A 427 26.75 2.60 12.68
C THR A 427 26.85 3.86 11.83
N THR A 428 28.06 4.36 11.57
CA THR A 428 28.27 5.53 10.71
C THR A 428 27.78 5.29 9.29
N ARG A 429 28.04 4.11 8.73
CA ARG A 429 27.53 3.71 7.41
C ARG A 429 26.01 3.81 7.35
N ASN A 430 25.31 3.18 8.29
CA ASN A 430 23.87 3.16 8.36
C ASN A 430 23.26 4.57 8.44
N ILE A 431 23.88 5.48 9.20
CA ILE A 431 23.44 6.87 9.30
C ILE A 431 23.43 7.58 7.93
N PHE A 432 24.44 7.33 7.10
CA PHE A 432 24.61 8.02 5.82
C PHE A 432 23.98 7.32 4.61
N THR A 433 23.37 6.15 4.78
CA THR A 433 22.68 5.40 3.71
C THR A 433 21.68 6.22 2.89
N PHE A 434 20.99 7.19 3.51
CA PHE A 434 20.05 8.07 2.79
C PHE A 434 20.72 8.88 1.66
N LEU A 435 22.04 9.13 1.74
CA LEU A 435 22.81 9.83 0.69
C LEU A 435 22.91 9.01 -0.61
N GLY A 436 22.71 7.69 -0.56
CA GLY A 436 22.61 6.86 -1.77
C GLY A 436 21.30 7.07 -2.54
N SER A 437 20.30 7.74 -1.95
CA SER A 437 18.98 7.89 -2.56
C SER A 437 18.98 8.94 -3.69
N LYS A 438 18.72 8.47 -4.91
CA LYS A 438 18.46 9.36 -6.06
C LYS A 438 17.30 10.32 -5.81
N PHE A 439 16.24 9.86 -5.14
CA PHE A 439 15.08 10.69 -4.84
C PHE A 439 15.42 11.85 -3.89
N PHE A 440 16.24 11.60 -2.86
CA PHE A 440 16.75 12.64 -1.96
C PHE A 440 17.51 13.73 -2.74
N TRP A 441 18.45 13.33 -3.59
CA TRP A 441 19.24 14.28 -4.40
C TRP A 441 18.39 15.03 -5.41
N MET A 442 17.46 14.35 -6.09
CA MET A 442 16.55 14.98 -7.05
C MET A 442 15.73 16.10 -6.40
N ILE A 443 15.11 15.84 -5.24
CA ILE A 443 14.32 16.85 -4.53
C ILE A 443 15.22 17.97 -3.99
N SER A 444 16.38 17.64 -3.44
CA SER A 444 17.33 18.62 -2.89
C SER A 444 17.86 19.56 -3.98
N ILE A 445 18.32 19.02 -5.10
CA ILE A 445 18.85 19.79 -6.23
C ILE A 445 17.76 20.62 -6.89
N ALA A 446 16.56 20.07 -7.13
CA ALA A 446 15.44 20.84 -7.67
C ALA A 446 15.09 22.03 -6.77
N THR A 447 15.08 21.82 -5.45
CA THR A 447 14.82 22.88 -4.46
C THR A 447 15.93 23.94 -4.46
N LEU A 448 17.19 23.54 -4.54
CA LEU A 448 18.33 24.46 -4.62
C LEU A 448 18.30 25.32 -5.89
N ILE A 449 17.99 24.71 -7.05
CA ILE A 449 17.79 25.45 -8.31
C ILE A 449 16.66 26.45 -8.16
N ALA A 450 15.53 26.01 -7.60
CA ALA A 450 14.37 26.87 -7.43
C ALA A 450 14.65 28.07 -6.52
N ILE A 451 15.37 27.84 -5.41
CA ILE A 451 15.87 28.88 -4.52
C ILE A 451 16.78 29.84 -5.27
N GLY A 452 17.73 29.33 -6.05
CA GLY A 452 18.61 30.16 -6.90
C GLY A 452 17.82 31.02 -7.88
N LEU A 453 16.85 30.42 -8.58
CA LEU A 453 15.98 31.11 -9.54
C LEU A 453 15.08 32.16 -8.87
N SER A 454 14.67 31.96 -7.62
CA SER A 454 13.85 32.92 -6.86
C SER A 454 14.53 34.28 -6.65
N PHE A 455 15.87 34.32 -6.73
CA PHE A 455 16.65 35.57 -6.68
C PHE A 455 16.81 36.26 -8.04
N THR A 456 16.34 35.64 -9.12
CA THR A 456 16.46 36.16 -10.50
C THR A 456 15.14 36.73 -11.00
N LYS A 457 15.10 37.25 -12.24
CA LYS A 457 13.86 37.68 -12.90
C LYS A 457 12.86 36.54 -13.15
N ALA A 458 13.27 35.28 -13.00
CA ALA A 458 12.38 34.11 -13.13
C ALA A 458 11.18 34.17 -12.15
N ARG A 459 11.35 34.78 -10.97
CA ARG A 459 10.24 35.00 -10.01
C ARG A 459 9.04 35.76 -10.59
N ASN A 460 9.24 36.58 -11.62
CA ASN A 460 8.16 37.38 -12.23
C ASN A 460 7.20 36.53 -13.07
N TYR A 461 7.50 35.26 -13.33
CA TYR A 461 6.57 34.31 -13.94
C TYR A 461 5.46 33.85 -12.98
N GLU A 462 5.57 34.16 -11.68
CA GLU A 462 4.44 34.08 -10.76
C GLU A 462 3.23 34.84 -11.30
N GLY A 463 3.45 36.01 -11.89
CA GLY A 463 2.40 36.84 -12.47
C GLY A 463 1.70 36.23 -13.68
N ALA A 464 2.33 35.25 -14.34
CA ALA A 464 1.75 34.43 -15.41
C ALA A 464 1.18 33.09 -14.89
N GLY A 465 1.18 32.88 -13.57
CA GLY A 465 0.58 31.72 -12.93
C GLY A 465 1.50 30.52 -12.70
N ALA A 466 2.81 30.71 -12.57
CA ALA A 466 3.76 29.63 -12.26
C ALA A 466 3.29 28.75 -11.07
N SER A 467 2.93 29.36 -9.94
CA SER A 467 2.40 28.65 -8.76
C SER A 467 1.08 27.90 -9.02
N LYS A 468 0.26 28.35 -9.97
CA LYS A 468 -0.98 27.66 -10.37
C LYS A 468 -0.67 26.38 -11.15
N PHE A 469 0.29 26.41 -12.07
CA PHE A 469 0.77 25.20 -12.74
C PHE A 469 1.40 24.22 -11.74
N GLY A 470 2.21 24.73 -10.80
CA GLY A 470 2.71 23.92 -9.69
C GLY A 470 1.60 23.29 -8.85
N SER A 471 0.51 24.03 -8.61
CA SER A 471 -0.66 23.48 -7.90
C SER A 471 -1.32 22.34 -8.69
N VAL A 472 -1.50 22.47 -10.01
CA VAL A 472 -2.02 21.38 -10.86
C VAL A 472 -1.18 20.10 -10.71
N PHE A 473 0.14 20.24 -10.74
CA PHE A 473 1.08 19.14 -10.54
C PHE A 473 0.95 18.49 -9.15
N ILE A 474 0.77 19.29 -8.09
CA ILE A 474 0.48 18.79 -6.75
C ILE A 474 -0.85 18.02 -6.71
N TYR A 475 -1.91 18.51 -7.35
CA TYR A 475 -3.20 17.81 -7.35
C TYR A 475 -3.16 16.49 -8.14
N ILE A 476 -2.39 16.41 -9.24
CA ILE A 476 -2.12 15.13 -9.91
C ILE A 476 -1.40 14.18 -8.97
N LEU A 477 -0.37 14.65 -8.25
CA LEU A 477 0.33 13.84 -7.25
C LEU A 477 -0.64 13.34 -6.17
N VAL A 478 -1.47 14.21 -5.60
CA VAL A 478 -2.49 13.85 -4.61
C VAL A 478 -3.38 12.74 -5.11
N ALA A 479 -3.87 12.85 -6.35
CA ALA A 479 -4.74 11.84 -6.94
C ALA A 479 -4.02 10.48 -7.09
N THR A 480 -2.75 10.49 -7.51
CA THR A 480 -1.95 9.26 -7.62
C THR A 480 -1.56 8.66 -6.26
N ILE A 481 -1.42 9.47 -5.21
CA ILE A 481 -1.25 8.96 -3.83
C ILE A 481 -2.57 8.33 -3.37
N GLY A 482 -3.71 8.95 -3.67
CA GLY A 482 -5.04 8.40 -3.36
C GLY A 482 -5.26 7.02 -3.98
N MET A 483 -4.79 6.79 -5.20
CA MET A 483 -4.84 5.49 -5.87
C MET A 483 -4.14 4.38 -5.09
N LYS A 484 -3.09 4.69 -4.32
CA LYS A 484 -2.36 3.69 -3.52
C LYS A 484 -3.18 3.14 -2.34
N MET A 485 -4.31 3.73 -2.02
CA MET A 485 -5.14 3.31 -0.90
C MET A 485 -6.26 2.38 -1.37
N ASP A 486 -6.16 1.11 -1.00
CA ASP A 486 -7.26 0.13 -1.04
C ASP A 486 -7.80 -0.05 0.39
N LEU A 487 -9.05 0.36 0.60
CA LEU A 487 -9.70 0.30 1.92
C LEU A 487 -10.11 -1.12 2.32
N THR A 488 -10.21 -2.06 1.37
CA THR A 488 -10.59 -3.46 1.68
C THR A 488 -9.48 -4.22 2.38
N LEU A 489 -8.23 -3.89 2.09
CA LEU A 489 -7.05 -4.54 2.65
C LEU A 489 -6.87 -4.30 4.17
N ILE A 490 -7.59 -3.33 4.74
CA ILE A 490 -7.67 -3.11 6.20
C ILE A 490 -8.20 -4.36 6.91
N PHE A 491 -9.10 -5.12 6.28
CA PHE A 491 -9.69 -6.32 6.86
C PHE A 491 -8.73 -7.52 6.85
N ASP A 492 -7.76 -7.56 5.94
CA ASP A 492 -6.81 -8.67 5.81
C ASP A 492 -5.58 -8.49 6.73
N ASN A 493 -5.19 -7.25 7.03
CA ASN A 493 -4.03 -6.90 7.87
C ASN A 493 -4.42 -6.25 9.21
N GLY A 494 -5.60 -6.58 9.74
CA GLY A 494 -6.24 -5.85 10.84
C GLY A 494 -5.35 -5.63 12.07
N LEU A 495 -4.57 -6.65 12.47
CA LEU A 495 -3.69 -6.55 13.64
C LEU A 495 -2.52 -5.57 13.43
N LEU A 496 -1.83 -5.64 12.28
CA LEU A 496 -0.73 -4.72 11.96
C LEU A 496 -1.23 -3.28 11.77
N ILE A 497 -2.39 -3.12 11.14
CA ILE A 497 -3.05 -1.81 11.02
C ILE A 497 -3.41 -1.27 12.40
N LEU A 498 -3.91 -2.10 13.32
CA LEU A 498 -4.21 -1.69 14.68
C LEU A 498 -2.95 -1.20 15.41
N VAL A 499 -1.81 -1.92 15.29
CA VAL A 499 -0.51 -1.45 15.82
C VAL A 499 -0.17 -0.08 15.23
N GLY A 500 -0.26 0.08 13.91
CA GLY A 500 0.04 1.34 13.25
C GLY A 500 -0.88 2.49 13.67
N LEU A 501 -2.18 2.25 13.86
CA LEU A 501 -3.15 3.25 14.32
C LEU A 501 -2.89 3.68 15.77
N VAL A 502 -2.57 2.74 16.66
CA VAL A 502 -2.18 3.06 18.05
C VAL A 502 -0.89 3.87 18.06
N TRP A 503 0.11 3.46 17.29
CA TRP A 503 1.37 4.19 17.14
C TRP A 503 1.13 5.62 16.65
N MET A 504 0.35 5.79 15.57
CA MET A 504 0.02 7.10 15.02
C MET A 504 -0.77 7.97 16.01
N THR A 505 -1.62 7.37 16.83
CA THR A 505 -2.37 8.07 17.88
C THR A 505 -1.43 8.63 18.94
N ILE A 506 -0.44 7.85 19.38
CA ILE A 506 0.56 8.31 20.36
C ILE A 506 1.37 9.48 19.80
N HIS A 507 1.82 9.36 18.55
CA HIS A 507 2.48 10.44 17.81
C HIS A 507 1.63 11.71 17.76
N ALA A 508 0.36 11.58 17.37
CA ALA A 508 -0.59 12.69 17.30
C ALA A 508 -0.82 13.35 18.67
N LEU A 509 -1.01 12.57 19.73
CA LEU A 509 -1.24 13.08 21.09
C LEU A 509 -0.03 13.85 21.60
N LEU A 510 1.19 13.34 21.39
CA LEU A 510 2.42 14.03 21.78
C LEU A 510 2.56 15.36 21.04
N LEU A 511 2.34 15.36 19.72
CA LEU A 511 2.38 16.58 18.91
C LEU A 511 1.35 17.62 19.37
N ILE A 512 0.11 17.19 19.65
CA ILE A 512 -0.92 18.09 20.17
C ILE A 512 -0.50 18.65 21.54
N GLY A 513 0.07 17.83 22.41
CA GLY A 513 0.59 18.23 23.72
C GLY A 513 1.70 19.28 23.59
N VAL A 514 2.71 19.04 22.76
CA VAL A 514 3.81 19.99 22.52
C VAL A 514 3.32 21.27 21.85
N ALA A 515 2.44 21.16 20.85
CA ALA A 515 1.86 22.33 20.19
C ALA A 515 1.09 23.21 21.19
N LYS A 516 0.39 22.60 22.15
CA LYS A 516 -0.29 23.32 23.22
C LYS A 516 0.69 24.01 24.16
N LEU A 517 1.78 23.33 24.52
CA LEU A 517 2.82 23.84 25.43
C LEU A 517 3.52 25.09 24.84
N ILE A 518 3.94 25.01 23.58
CA ILE A 518 4.69 26.09 22.91
C ILE A 518 3.79 27.09 22.17
N LYS A 519 2.46 26.89 22.23
CA LYS A 519 1.45 27.67 21.50
C LYS A 519 1.79 27.72 20.00
N ALA A 520 2.05 26.55 19.41
CA ALA A 520 2.35 26.42 17.99
C ALA A 520 1.06 26.54 17.16
N PRO A 521 1.08 27.28 16.04
CA PRO A 521 0.05 27.19 15.02
C PRO A 521 -0.20 25.76 14.55
N TYR A 522 -1.45 25.46 14.21
CA TYR A 522 -1.85 24.20 13.59
C TYR A 522 -1.05 23.91 12.30
N PHE A 523 -0.61 24.96 11.61
CA PHE A 523 0.31 24.85 10.46
C PHE A 523 1.58 24.05 10.81
N PHE A 524 2.29 24.39 11.88
CA PHE A 524 3.53 23.68 12.24
C PHE A 524 3.27 22.27 12.74
N LEU A 525 2.15 22.04 13.43
CA LEU A 525 1.73 20.69 13.81
C LEU A 525 1.51 19.83 12.56
N ALA A 526 0.71 20.32 11.61
CA ALA A 526 0.36 19.60 10.40
C ALA A 526 1.59 19.32 9.52
N VAL A 527 2.37 20.35 9.21
CA VAL A 527 3.54 20.23 8.34
C VAL A 527 4.69 19.47 9.01
N GLY A 528 4.96 19.74 10.30
CA GLY A 528 5.96 19.01 11.07
C GLY A 528 5.64 17.52 11.14
N SER A 529 4.39 17.18 11.49
CA SER A 529 3.94 15.79 11.51
C SER A 529 4.05 15.10 10.15
N GLN A 530 3.73 15.80 9.06
CA GLN A 530 3.71 15.20 7.73
C GLN A 530 5.10 15.11 7.11
N ALA A 531 6.04 15.99 7.53
CA ALA A 531 7.45 15.82 7.22
C ALA A 531 8.05 14.56 7.84
N ASN A 532 7.53 14.11 9.00
CA ASN A 532 7.82 12.80 9.56
C ASN A 532 7.09 11.70 8.77
N VAL A 533 5.77 11.58 8.96
CA VAL A 533 4.97 10.41 8.56
C VAL A 533 4.84 10.26 7.04
N GLY A 534 4.82 11.38 6.32
CA GLY A 534 4.51 11.41 4.89
C GLY A 534 5.68 11.77 3.98
N GLY A 535 6.83 12.14 4.56
CA GLY A 535 8.08 12.44 3.87
C GLY A 535 7.99 13.56 2.81
N ALA A 536 8.97 13.59 1.91
CA ALA A 536 9.14 14.68 0.94
C ALA A 536 8.07 14.73 -0.16
N ALA A 537 7.27 13.67 -0.31
CA ALA A 537 6.18 13.66 -1.27
C ALA A 537 4.92 14.36 -0.75
N SER A 538 4.55 14.20 0.53
CA SER A 538 3.25 14.66 1.06
C SER A 538 3.33 15.84 2.03
N ALA A 539 4.47 16.08 2.70
CA ALA A 539 4.64 17.28 3.51
C ALA A 539 4.41 18.60 2.72
N PRO A 540 4.89 18.73 1.46
CA PRO A 540 4.62 19.92 0.65
C PRO A 540 3.13 20.07 0.28
N ILE A 541 2.43 18.94 0.11
CA ILE A 541 0.99 18.89 -0.17
C ILE A 541 0.24 19.50 1.02
N VAL A 542 0.49 18.98 2.22
CA VAL A 542 -0.14 19.47 3.46
C VAL A 542 0.18 20.95 3.68
N ALA A 543 1.41 21.40 3.41
CA ALA A 543 1.77 22.80 3.52
C ALA A 543 1.04 23.69 2.48
N SER A 544 0.96 23.24 1.23
CA SER A 544 0.26 23.95 0.15
C SER A 544 -1.25 24.09 0.37
N ALA A 545 -1.85 23.16 1.12
CA ALA A 545 -3.24 23.23 1.56
C ALA A 545 -3.52 24.44 2.48
N PHE A 546 -2.51 24.98 3.16
CA PHE A 546 -2.64 26.25 3.89
C PHE A 546 -2.50 27.45 2.95
N HIS A 547 -1.50 27.39 2.07
CA HIS A 547 -1.25 28.33 0.98
C HIS A 547 -0.15 27.76 0.05
N PRO A 548 -0.25 27.88 -1.29
CA PRO A 548 0.76 27.36 -2.22
C PRO A 548 2.21 27.75 -1.90
N SER A 549 2.45 28.99 -1.47
CA SER A 549 3.79 29.48 -1.13
C SER A 549 4.44 28.81 0.10
N LEU A 550 3.68 28.03 0.87
CA LEU A 550 4.18 27.32 2.04
C LEU A 550 4.69 25.92 1.69
N ALA A 551 4.48 25.43 0.46
CA ALA A 551 4.92 24.10 0.01
C ALA A 551 6.40 23.84 0.30
N THR A 552 7.26 24.83 0.02
CA THR A 552 8.71 24.76 0.24
C THR A 552 9.07 24.55 1.71
N VAL A 553 8.29 25.06 2.66
CA VAL A 553 8.50 24.81 4.10
C VAL A 553 8.37 23.32 4.40
N GLY A 554 7.35 22.67 3.82
CA GLY A 554 7.15 21.23 3.94
C GLY A 554 8.30 20.43 3.32
N VAL A 555 8.80 20.85 2.15
CA VAL A 555 9.96 20.20 1.50
C VAL A 555 11.20 20.29 2.38
N LEU A 556 11.55 21.48 2.86
CA LEU A 556 12.78 21.70 3.63
C LEU A 556 12.78 20.87 4.92
N LEU A 557 11.63 20.80 5.61
CA LEU A 557 11.47 19.95 6.79
C LEU A 557 11.57 18.46 6.44
N ALA A 558 10.97 18.03 5.34
CA ALA A 558 11.03 16.62 4.93
C ALA A 558 12.43 16.20 4.45
N VAL A 559 13.15 17.06 3.73
CA VAL A 559 14.56 16.83 3.34
C VAL A 559 15.44 16.71 4.59
N PHE A 560 15.20 17.53 5.61
CA PHE A 560 15.88 17.40 6.90
C PHE A 560 15.55 16.06 7.59
N GLY A 561 14.32 15.54 7.40
CA GLY A 561 13.88 14.23 7.87
C GLY A 561 14.74 13.06 7.40
N TYR A 562 15.18 13.05 6.14
CA TYR A 562 16.07 11.99 5.61
C TYR A 562 17.36 11.85 6.44
N ALA A 563 17.94 12.98 6.87
CA ALA A 563 19.20 12.99 7.61
C ALA A 563 19.06 12.48 9.06
N VAL A 564 17.97 12.82 9.74
CA VAL A 564 17.73 12.39 11.13
C VAL A 564 17.05 11.02 11.20
N GLY A 565 16.40 10.58 10.12
CA GLY A 565 15.47 9.47 10.10
C GLY A 565 16.09 8.15 10.52
N THR A 566 17.26 7.78 9.98
CA THR A 566 17.85 6.46 10.25
C THR A 566 18.34 6.37 11.70
N ILE A 567 18.91 7.45 12.23
CA ILE A 567 19.34 7.50 13.65
C ILE A 567 18.14 7.30 14.57
N ALA A 568 17.08 8.08 14.36
CA ALA A 568 15.90 8.01 15.20
C ALA A 568 15.16 6.66 15.04
N ALA A 569 15.09 6.13 13.81
CA ALA A 569 14.49 4.82 13.55
C ALA A 569 15.27 3.69 14.23
N ILE A 570 16.61 3.73 14.21
CA ILE A 570 17.45 2.78 14.98
C ILE A 570 17.13 2.89 16.48
N GLY A 571 17.02 4.11 17.03
CA GLY A 571 16.61 4.31 18.41
C GLY A 571 15.24 3.70 18.72
N CYS A 572 14.25 3.92 17.86
CA CYS A 572 12.93 3.30 17.95
C CYS A 572 13.03 1.77 17.94
N THR A 573 13.83 1.21 17.04
CA THR A 573 13.98 -0.24 16.88
C THR A 573 14.64 -0.89 18.08
N ILE A 574 15.66 -0.27 18.66
CA ILE A 574 16.28 -0.75 19.91
C ILE A 574 15.23 -0.83 21.02
N LEU A 575 14.40 0.21 21.17
CA LEU A 575 13.33 0.20 22.17
C LEU A 575 12.28 -0.89 21.87
N MET A 576 11.91 -1.10 20.61
CA MET A 576 10.99 -2.16 20.20
C MET A 576 11.58 -3.56 20.45
N GLN A 577 12.87 -3.75 20.20
CA GLN A 577 13.57 -5.01 20.47
C GLN A 577 13.53 -5.33 21.98
N ILE A 578 13.86 -4.36 22.83
CA ILE A 578 13.83 -4.50 24.30
C ILE A 578 12.43 -4.95 24.77
N VAL A 579 11.37 -4.27 24.34
CA VAL A 579 10.01 -4.62 24.77
C VAL A 579 9.52 -5.95 24.18
N SER A 580 10.13 -6.40 23.08
CA SER A 580 9.83 -7.70 22.46
C SER A 580 10.56 -8.89 23.10
N GLY A 581 11.43 -8.65 24.09
CA GLY A 581 12.20 -9.70 24.76
C GLY A 581 13.26 -10.39 23.89
N ALA A 582 13.76 -9.68 22.86
CA ALA A 582 14.65 -10.20 21.82
C ALA A 582 16.06 -9.60 21.86
#